data_AF-A0A7C8AL13-F1
#
_entry.id   AF-A0A7C8AL13-F1
#
_cell.length_a   1.000
_cell.length_b   1.000
_cell.length_c   1.000
_cell.angle_alpha   90.00
_cell.angle_beta   90.00
_cell.angle_gamma   90.00
#
_symmetry.space_group_name_H-M   'P 1'
#
loop_
_entity.id
_entity.type
_entity.pdbx_description
1 polymer ?
#
loop_
_entity_poly.entity_id
_entity_poly.type
_entity_poly.pdbx_seq_one_letter_code
_entity_poly.pdbx_strand_id
1 'polypeptide(L)'
;WWNLFLALIVVLCVEPALRVEGLPVYLVLLVCLVLIGAAPFLFEAVLSRLTGRLRSLDYVHRKLVQVVRSVRDNQSNVALLIEFAVYASLHFALSLAVIYYCFACVGVAPSLAYLALCSAALNLNRLILITPGNIGVMEFIYAWLSREAGFGATEGVLAALILRGLAGINLLALGIMLGGLPYLAKYGRRKRAASGAEQG
;
A
#
# COMPACT_ATOMS: atom_id res chain seq x y z
N TRP A 1 -5.34 -4.05 -6.08
CA TRP A 1 -6.58 -4.86 -6.05
C TRP A 1 -6.29 -6.35 -5.89
N TRP A 2 -5.30 -6.93 -6.61
CA TRP A 2 -4.94 -8.36 -6.48
C TRP A 2 -4.67 -8.81 -5.03
N ASN A 3 -3.88 -8.06 -4.24
CA ASN A 3 -3.63 -8.40 -2.83
C ASN A 3 -4.89 -8.41 -1.96
N LEU A 4 -5.87 -7.53 -2.25
CA LEU A 4 -7.16 -7.53 -1.54
C LEU A 4 -7.99 -8.76 -1.91
N PHE A 5 -7.96 -9.15 -3.19
CA PHE A 5 -8.62 -10.36 -3.66
C PHE A 5 -8.02 -11.61 -3.03
N LEU A 6 -6.70 -11.73 -2.97
CA LEU A 6 -6.02 -12.83 -2.27
C LEU A 6 -6.33 -12.82 -0.77
N ALA A 7 -6.31 -11.65 -0.12
CA ALA A 7 -6.67 -11.56 1.29
C ALA A 7 -8.12 -12.01 1.53
N LEU A 8 -9.06 -11.63 0.66
CA LEU A 8 -10.45 -12.07 0.72
C LEU A 8 -10.56 -13.60 0.59
N ILE A 9 -9.85 -14.22 -0.36
CA ILE A 9 -9.82 -15.68 -0.50
C ILE A 9 -9.28 -16.34 0.77
N VAL A 10 -8.15 -15.86 1.30
CA VAL A 10 -7.54 -16.42 2.52
C VAL A 10 -8.50 -16.32 3.70
N VAL A 11 -9.15 -15.17 3.90
CA VAL A 11 -10.12 -14.99 4.99
C VAL A 11 -11.31 -15.94 4.82
N LEU A 12 -11.87 -16.07 3.61
CA LEU A 12 -13.00 -16.98 3.34
C LEU A 12 -12.63 -18.45 3.53
N CYS A 13 -11.41 -18.86 3.16
CA CYS A 13 -10.95 -20.24 3.25
C CYS A 13 -10.50 -20.66 4.66
N VAL A 14 -9.86 -19.75 5.40
CA VAL A 14 -9.22 -20.08 6.68
C VAL A 14 -10.11 -19.75 7.87
N GLU A 15 -10.70 -18.55 7.89
CA GLU A 15 -11.42 -18.04 9.06
C GLU A 15 -12.59 -17.14 8.63
N PRO A 16 -13.65 -17.69 8.00
CA PRO A 16 -14.77 -16.90 7.48
C PRO A 16 -15.59 -16.22 8.59
N ALA A 17 -15.45 -16.69 9.83
CA ALA A 17 -16.09 -16.12 11.01
C ALA A 17 -15.33 -14.92 11.60
N LEU A 18 -14.17 -14.54 11.04
CA LEU A 18 -13.39 -13.40 11.52
C LEU A 18 -14.21 -12.11 11.44
N ARG A 19 -14.33 -11.41 12.58
CA ARG A 19 -15.06 -10.15 12.74
C ARG A 19 -14.14 -9.07 13.29
N VAL A 20 -14.39 -7.84 12.87
CA VAL A 20 -13.74 -6.63 13.38
C VAL A 20 -14.85 -5.66 13.79
N GLU A 21 -14.91 -5.31 15.07
CA GLU A 21 -16.00 -4.52 15.69
C GLU A 21 -17.41 -5.08 15.36
N GLY A 22 -17.52 -6.41 15.27
CA GLY A 22 -18.75 -7.11 14.93
C GLY A 22 -19.06 -7.20 13.43
N LEU A 23 -18.32 -6.49 12.56
CA LEU A 23 -18.47 -6.59 11.12
C LEU A 23 -17.66 -7.77 10.55
N PRO A 24 -18.23 -8.57 9.64
CA PRO A 24 -17.50 -9.65 8.97
C PRO A 24 -16.40 -9.09 8.07
N VAL A 25 -15.16 -9.53 8.28
CA VAL A 25 -13.98 -9.02 7.57
C VAL A 25 -14.09 -9.20 6.06
N TYR A 26 -14.65 -10.33 5.60
CA TYR A 26 -14.83 -10.58 4.17
C TYR A 26 -15.71 -9.53 3.49
N LEU A 27 -16.70 -8.96 4.19
CA LEU A 27 -17.58 -7.92 3.65
C LEU A 27 -16.81 -6.61 3.49
N VAL A 28 -16.01 -6.23 4.48
CA VAL A 28 -15.14 -5.05 4.41
C VAL A 28 -14.18 -5.19 3.22
N LEU A 29 -13.50 -6.33 3.09
CA LEU A 29 -12.59 -6.61 1.97
C LEU A 29 -13.31 -6.59 0.62
N LEU A 30 -14.52 -7.17 0.53
CA LEU A 30 -15.33 -7.16 -0.69
C LEU A 30 -15.72 -5.73 -1.09
N VAL A 31 -16.19 -4.91 -0.14
CA VAL A 31 -16.54 -3.51 -0.40
C VAL A 31 -15.31 -2.73 -0.87
N CYS A 32 -14.17 -2.87 -0.20
CA CYS A 32 -12.92 -2.24 -0.64
C CYS A 32 -12.51 -2.69 -2.05
N LEU A 33 -12.63 -3.98 -2.37
CA LEU A 33 -12.32 -4.53 -3.68
C LEU A 33 -13.23 -3.95 -4.77
N VAL A 34 -14.54 -3.88 -4.50
CA VAL A 34 -15.53 -3.29 -5.41
C VAL A 34 -15.26 -1.79 -5.60
N LEU A 35 -15.02 -1.04 -4.53
CA LEU A 35 -14.74 0.40 -4.61
C LEU A 35 -13.46 0.68 -5.42
N ILE A 36 -12.38 -0.08 -5.21
CA ILE A 36 -11.12 0.10 -5.95
C ILE A 36 -11.26 -0.34 -7.41
N GLY A 37 -11.98 -1.44 -7.66
CA GLY A 37 -12.25 -1.91 -9.02
C GLY A 37 -13.16 -0.95 -9.81
N ALA A 38 -14.14 -0.35 -9.13
CA ALA A 38 -15.05 0.63 -9.70
C ALA A 38 -14.43 2.04 -9.83
N ALA A 39 -13.39 2.35 -9.04
CA ALA A 39 -12.73 3.66 -9.02
C ALA A 39 -12.39 4.24 -10.41
N PRO A 40 -11.75 3.52 -11.36
CA PRO A 40 -11.46 4.07 -12.68
C PRO A 40 -12.73 4.45 -13.46
N PHE A 41 -13.79 3.64 -13.36
CA PHE A 41 -15.06 3.90 -14.04
C PHE A 41 -15.83 5.07 -13.41
N LEU A 42 -15.87 5.12 -12.08
CA LEU A 42 -16.45 6.23 -11.33
C LEU A 42 -15.70 7.53 -11.63
N PHE A 43 -14.37 7.47 -11.67
CA PHE A 43 -13.53 8.61 -12.00
C PHE A 43 -13.80 9.10 -13.43
N GLU A 44 -13.85 8.21 -14.42
CA GLU A 44 -14.18 8.56 -15.80
C GLU A 44 -15.57 9.20 -15.92
N ALA A 45 -16.59 8.61 -15.28
CA ALA A 45 -17.97 9.11 -15.32
C ALA A 45 -18.12 10.48 -14.63
N VAL A 46 -17.38 10.73 -13.55
CA VAL A 46 -17.36 12.04 -12.88
C VAL A 46 -16.61 13.05 -13.75
N LEU A 47 -15.46 12.69 -14.32
CA LEU A 47 -14.66 13.56 -15.15
C LEU A 47 -15.40 13.98 -16.43
N SER A 48 -16.14 13.06 -17.06
CA SER A 48 -16.90 13.32 -18.29
C SER A 48 -18.09 14.25 -18.08
N ARG A 49 -18.59 14.37 -16.84
CA ARG A 49 -19.65 15.33 -16.48
C ARG A 49 -19.10 16.73 -16.20
N LEU A 50 -17.82 16.84 -15.81
CA LEU A 50 -17.16 18.10 -15.50
C LEU A 50 -16.65 18.85 -16.75
N THR A 51 -16.48 18.15 -17.88
CA THR A 51 -15.84 18.66 -19.12
C THR A 51 -16.57 19.78 -19.86
N GLY A 52 -17.69 20.29 -19.37
CA GLY A 52 -18.36 21.46 -19.96
C GLY A 52 -17.98 22.80 -19.34
N ARG A 53 -17.31 22.82 -18.18
CA ARG A 53 -17.31 24.02 -17.32
C ARG A 53 -15.99 24.80 -17.26
N LEU A 54 -14.84 24.19 -17.57
CA LEU A 54 -13.52 24.82 -17.37
C LEU A 54 -12.55 24.48 -18.52
N ARG A 55 -12.41 25.40 -19.47
CA ARG A 55 -11.54 25.30 -20.65
C ARG A 55 -10.05 25.07 -20.31
N SER A 56 -9.61 25.45 -19.11
CA SER A 56 -8.23 25.24 -18.64
C SER A 56 -7.95 23.79 -18.21
N LEU A 57 -8.97 22.98 -17.95
CA LEU A 57 -8.82 21.59 -17.50
C LEU A 57 -8.81 20.58 -18.65
N ASP A 58 -9.06 21.00 -19.89
CA ASP A 58 -9.12 20.09 -21.05
C ASP A 58 -7.82 19.34 -21.31
N TYR A 59 -6.67 19.96 -21.01
CA TYR A 59 -5.38 19.29 -21.14
C TYR A 59 -5.21 18.17 -20.09
N VAL A 60 -5.50 18.49 -18.82
CA VAL A 60 -5.44 17.54 -17.70
C VAL A 60 -6.45 16.41 -17.91
N HIS A 61 -7.67 16.76 -18.32
CA HIS A 61 -8.72 15.80 -18.65
C HIS A 61 -8.27 14.81 -19.74
N ARG A 62 -7.75 15.31 -20.87
CA ARG A 62 -7.26 14.43 -21.96
C ARG A 62 -6.15 13.50 -21.50
N LYS A 63 -5.22 13.98 -20.66
CA LYS A 63 -4.16 13.14 -20.10
C LYS A 63 -4.70 12.10 -19.12
N LEU A 64 -5.63 12.46 -18.25
CA LEU A 64 -6.26 11.51 -17.33
C LEU A 64 -7.06 10.44 -18.07
N VAL A 65 -7.88 10.83 -19.06
CA VAL A 65 -8.64 9.88 -19.90
C VAL A 65 -7.68 8.98 -20.67
N GLN A 66 -6.57 9.50 -21.20
CA GLN A 66 -5.56 8.68 -21.88
C GLN A 66 -4.96 7.64 -20.93
N VAL A 67 -4.64 8.01 -19.69
CA VAL A 67 -4.11 7.07 -18.67
C VAL A 67 -5.15 6.00 -18.33
N VAL A 68 -6.41 6.38 -18.10
CA VAL A 68 -7.50 5.43 -17.80
C VAL A 68 -7.72 4.47 -18.97
N ARG A 69 -7.72 4.97 -20.22
CA ARG A 69 -7.85 4.12 -21.42
C ARG A 69 -6.67 3.19 -21.57
N SER A 70 -5.44 3.65 -21.39
CA SER A 70 -4.24 2.79 -21.41
C SER A 70 -4.30 1.69 -20.35
N VAL A 71 -4.80 1.99 -19.15
CA VAL A 71 -5.03 0.97 -18.11
C VAL A 71 -6.09 -0.03 -18.55
N ARG A 72 -7.19 0.43 -19.17
CA ARG A 72 -8.26 -0.43 -19.68
C ARG A 72 -7.81 -1.31 -20.85
N ASP A 73 -7.10 -0.74 -21.83
CA ASP A 73 -6.63 -1.45 -23.02
C ASP A 73 -5.56 -2.48 -22.66
N ASN A 74 -4.76 -2.22 -21.61
CA ASN A 74 -3.83 -3.22 -21.09
C ASN A 74 -4.51 -4.40 -20.37
N GLN A 75 -5.79 -4.29 -19.98
CA GLN A 75 -6.51 -5.41 -19.36
C GLN A 75 -6.84 -6.54 -20.35
N SER A 76 -6.78 -6.31 -21.67
CA SER A 76 -7.06 -7.38 -22.63
C SER A 76 -5.87 -8.31 -22.88
N ASN A 77 -4.65 -7.96 -22.42
CA ASN A 77 -3.49 -8.83 -22.59
C ASN A 77 -3.42 -9.86 -21.45
N VAL A 78 -4.06 -11.00 -21.65
CA VAL A 78 -4.16 -12.09 -20.67
C VAL A 78 -2.77 -12.58 -20.20
N ALA A 79 -1.78 -12.62 -21.09
CA ALA A 79 -0.43 -13.04 -20.73
C ALA A 79 0.20 -12.11 -19.68
N LEU A 80 0.10 -10.80 -19.89
CA LEU A 80 0.57 -9.80 -18.92
C LEU A 80 -0.21 -9.86 -17.61
N LEU A 81 -1.51 -10.13 -17.66
CA LEU A 81 -2.33 -10.28 -16.45
C LEU A 81 -1.90 -11.49 -15.61
N ILE A 82 -1.59 -12.62 -16.26
CA ILE A 82 -1.10 -13.83 -15.56
C ILE A 82 0.27 -13.54 -14.95
N GLU A 83 1.19 -12.94 -15.69
CA GLU A 83 2.51 -12.57 -15.18
C GLU A 83 2.39 -11.64 -13.96
N PHE A 84 1.56 -10.61 -14.06
CA PHE A 84 1.27 -9.70 -12.94
C PHE A 84 0.63 -10.44 -11.75
N ALA A 85 -0.30 -11.35 -12.00
CA ALA A 85 -0.95 -12.15 -10.97
C ALA A 85 0.07 -13.06 -10.23
N VAL A 86 1.02 -13.66 -10.94
CA VAL A 86 2.10 -14.46 -10.33
C VAL A 86 2.98 -13.57 -9.46
N TYR A 87 3.47 -12.45 -9.98
CA TYR A 87 4.29 -11.51 -9.20
C TYR A 87 3.55 -10.97 -7.98
N ALA A 88 2.28 -10.60 -8.13
CA ALA A 88 1.47 -10.08 -7.03
C ALA A 88 1.20 -11.17 -5.98
N SER A 89 1.00 -12.42 -6.38
CA SER A 89 0.82 -13.55 -5.46
C SER A 89 2.10 -13.86 -4.68
N LEU A 90 3.25 -13.84 -5.36
CA LEU A 90 4.56 -14.01 -4.71
C LEU A 90 4.84 -12.86 -3.73
N HIS A 91 4.59 -11.62 -4.13
CA HIS A 91 4.73 -10.45 -3.27
C HIS A 91 3.76 -10.53 -2.07
N PHE A 92 2.53 -11.01 -2.25
CA PHE A 92 1.58 -11.22 -1.17
C PHE A 92 2.09 -12.26 -0.18
N ALA A 93 2.55 -13.43 -0.64
CA ALA A 93 3.13 -14.47 0.21
C ALA A 93 4.35 -13.95 1.01
N LEU A 94 5.26 -13.21 0.36
CA LEU A 94 6.39 -12.57 1.04
C LEU A 94 5.92 -11.55 2.06
N SER A 95 4.90 -10.75 1.74
CA SER A 95 4.31 -9.79 2.68
C SER A 95 3.74 -10.48 3.91
N LEU A 96 3.06 -11.63 3.76
CA LEU A 96 2.55 -12.40 4.90
C LEU A 96 3.70 -12.90 5.77
N ALA A 97 4.76 -13.45 5.17
CA ALA A 97 5.92 -13.92 5.91
C ALA A 97 6.60 -12.79 6.69
N VAL A 98 6.83 -11.63 6.06
CA VAL A 98 7.44 -10.47 6.74
C VAL A 98 6.57 -10.00 7.90
N ILE A 99 5.25 -9.86 7.70
CA ILE A 99 4.34 -9.44 8.78
C ILE A 99 4.32 -10.49 9.90
N TYR A 100 4.31 -11.79 9.57
CA TYR A 100 4.40 -12.86 10.56
C TYR A 100 5.66 -12.74 11.41
N TYR A 101 6.83 -12.55 10.80
CA TYR A 101 8.07 -12.39 11.56
C TYR A 101 8.07 -11.12 12.41
N CYS A 102 7.46 -10.02 11.95
CA CYS A 102 7.31 -8.81 12.77
C CYS A 102 6.48 -9.07 14.05
N PHE A 103 5.39 -9.83 13.95
CA PHE A 103 4.60 -10.23 15.12
C PHE A 103 5.32 -11.28 15.99
N ALA A 104 6.02 -12.23 15.36
CA ALA A 104 6.78 -13.24 16.08
C ALA A 104 7.91 -12.62 16.93
N CYS A 105 8.56 -11.55 16.44
CA CYS A 105 9.56 -10.80 17.20
C CYS A 105 9.02 -10.15 18.49
N VAL A 106 7.71 -9.90 18.57
CA VAL A 106 7.03 -9.37 19.76
C VAL A 106 6.30 -10.46 20.56
N GLY A 107 6.55 -11.73 20.24
CA GLY A 107 5.99 -12.88 20.96
C GLY A 107 4.55 -13.25 20.58
N VAL A 108 4.04 -12.76 19.44
CA VAL A 108 2.67 -13.04 18.98
C VAL A 108 2.71 -13.95 17.74
N ALA A 109 1.88 -15.00 17.75
CA ALA A 109 1.69 -15.91 16.62
C ALA A 109 0.31 -15.70 15.99
N PRO A 110 0.17 -14.75 15.04
CA PRO A 110 -1.12 -14.42 14.43
C PRO A 110 -1.65 -15.52 13.50
N SER A 111 -2.98 -15.59 13.36
CA SER A 111 -3.62 -16.47 12.36
C SER A 111 -3.32 -16.00 10.93
N LEU A 112 -3.38 -16.92 9.96
CA LEU A 112 -3.15 -16.60 8.55
C LEU A 112 -4.18 -15.59 8.01
N ALA A 113 -5.43 -15.68 8.45
CA ALA A 113 -6.48 -14.73 8.08
C ALA A 113 -6.18 -13.31 8.62
N TYR A 114 -5.68 -13.23 9.86
CA TYR A 114 -5.24 -11.95 10.43
C TYR A 114 -4.06 -11.35 9.66
N LEU A 115 -3.05 -12.15 9.31
CA LEU A 115 -1.93 -11.69 8.49
C LEU A 115 -2.38 -11.16 7.13
N ALA A 116 -3.34 -11.84 6.49
CA ALA A 116 -3.93 -11.42 5.24
C ALA A 116 -4.67 -10.08 5.36
N LEU A 117 -5.40 -9.88 6.46
CA LEU A 117 -6.04 -8.61 6.78
C LEU A 117 -5.02 -7.49 6.99
N CYS A 118 -3.96 -7.73 7.76
CA CYS A 118 -2.87 -6.76 7.94
C CYS A 118 -2.18 -6.39 6.62
N SER A 119 -1.94 -7.38 5.74
CA SER A 119 -1.39 -7.12 4.40
C SER A 119 -2.35 -6.29 3.54
N ALA A 120 -3.65 -6.61 3.56
CA ALA A 120 -4.67 -5.82 2.89
C ALA A 120 -4.70 -4.37 3.37
N ALA A 121 -4.69 -4.17 4.69
CA ALA A 121 -4.67 -2.86 5.32
C ALA A 121 -3.41 -2.05 4.96
N LEU A 122 -2.23 -2.69 4.98
CA LEU A 122 -0.97 -2.08 4.55
C LEU A 122 -1.04 -1.63 3.07
N ASN A 123 -1.61 -2.46 2.19
CA ASN A 123 -1.77 -2.11 0.78
C ASN A 123 -2.75 -0.95 0.59
N LEU A 124 -3.86 -0.91 1.34
CA LEU A 124 -4.80 0.21 1.32
C LEU A 124 -4.16 1.51 1.81
N ASN A 125 -3.40 1.43 2.90
CA ASN A 125 -2.66 2.57 3.43
C ASN A 125 -1.67 3.11 2.39
N ARG A 126 -1.01 2.26 1.59
CA ARG A 126 -0.13 2.72 0.49
C ARG A 126 -0.88 3.45 -0.64
N LEU A 127 -2.16 3.17 -0.84
CA LEU A 127 -2.98 3.83 -1.88
C LEU A 127 -3.45 5.23 -1.44
N ILE A 128 -3.70 5.42 -0.15
CA ILE A 128 -4.23 6.68 0.40
C ILE A 128 -3.15 7.32 1.27
N LEU A 129 -2.44 8.31 0.70
CA LEU A 129 -1.45 9.07 1.44
C LEU A 129 -2.15 10.17 2.27
N ILE A 130 -2.30 9.94 3.57
CA ILE A 130 -2.88 10.90 4.52
C ILE A 130 -1.76 11.78 5.12
N THR A 131 -0.65 11.14 5.53
CA THR A 131 0.53 11.84 6.05
C THR A 131 1.77 11.43 5.25
N PRO A 132 2.86 12.22 5.24
CA PRO A 132 4.11 11.83 4.59
C PRO A 132 4.60 10.47 5.10
N GLY A 133 4.59 9.47 4.23
CA GLY A 133 4.90 8.08 4.58
C GLY A 133 3.85 7.38 5.46
N ASN A 134 2.67 7.97 5.70
CA ASN A 134 1.63 7.44 6.58
C ASN A 134 2.15 7.10 7.99
N ILE A 135 2.96 8.00 8.57
CA ILE A 135 3.39 7.94 9.98
C ILE A 135 2.17 8.12 10.89
N GLY A 136 2.04 7.26 11.89
CA GLY A 136 0.95 7.23 12.86
C GLY A 136 -0.27 6.45 12.37
N VAL A 137 -0.66 6.61 11.10
CA VAL A 137 -1.82 5.90 10.52
C VAL A 137 -1.59 4.39 10.50
N MET A 138 -0.40 3.96 10.09
CA MET A 138 -0.06 2.54 9.99
C MET A 138 -0.02 1.87 11.36
N GLU A 139 0.61 2.55 12.32
CA GLU A 139 0.74 2.11 13.71
C GLU A 139 -0.63 2.01 14.37
N PHE A 140 -1.50 3.01 14.14
CA PHE A 140 -2.87 2.99 14.61
C PHE A 140 -3.67 1.81 14.03
N ILE A 141 -3.59 1.57 12.71
CA ILE A 141 -4.31 0.46 12.07
C ILE A 141 -3.86 -0.88 12.65
N TYR A 142 -2.55 -1.10 12.83
CA TYR A 142 -2.05 -2.35 13.40
C TYR A 142 -2.38 -2.49 14.89
N ALA A 143 -2.34 -1.41 15.66
CA ALA A 143 -2.77 -1.40 17.06
C ALA A 143 -4.25 -1.80 17.19
N TRP A 144 -5.10 -1.21 16.35
CA TRP A 144 -6.53 -1.47 16.32
C TRP A 144 -6.82 -2.91 15.88
N LEU A 145 -6.26 -3.36 14.75
CA LEU A 145 -6.42 -4.75 14.30
C LEU A 145 -5.93 -5.76 15.33
N SER A 146 -4.80 -5.49 15.99
CA SER A 146 -4.24 -6.40 17.00
C SER A 146 -5.16 -6.55 18.18
N ARG A 147 -5.74 -5.43 18.65
CA ARG A 147 -6.74 -5.43 19.71
C ARG A 147 -7.98 -6.27 19.34
N GLU A 148 -8.47 -6.11 18.12
CA GLU A 148 -9.64 -6.86 17.63
C GLU A 148 -9.36 -8.36 17.48
N ALA A 149 -8.11 -8.73 17.20
CA ALA A 149 -7.68 -10.13 17.17
C ALA A 149 -7.38 -10.72 18.57
N GLY A 150 -7.61 -9.95 19.64
CA GLY A 150 -7.34 -10.39 21.02
C GLY A 150 -5.88 -10.29 21.46
N PHE A 151 -5.02 -9.67 20.65
CA PHE A 151 -3.66 -9.31 21.04
C PHE A 151 -3.65 -7.93 21.72
N GLY A 152 -2.55 -7.57 22.37
CA GLY A 152 -2.40 -6.21 22.86
C GLY A 152 -2.17 -5.20 21.74
N ALA A 153 -2.64 -3.97 21.95
CA ALA A 153 -2.45 -2.88 20.98
C ALA A 153 -0.98 -2.51 20.81
N THR A 154 -0.18 -2.64 21.88
CA THR A 154 1.26 -2.36 21.90
C THR A 154 2.03 -3.25 20.93
N GLU A 155 1.67 -4.53 20.87
CA GLU A 155 2.25 -5.54 20.00
C GLU A 155 2.01 -5.19 18.53
N GLY A 156 0.80 -4.71 18.21
CA GLY A 156 0.47 -4.16 16.89
C GLY A 156 1.33 -2.95 16.51
N VAL A 157 1.48 -1.98 17.42
CA VAL A 157 2.34 -0.80 17.20
C VAL A 157 3.79 -1.23 16.98
N LEU A 158 4.32 -2.11 17.84
CA LEU A 158 5.70 -2.58 17.74
C LEU A 158 5.94 -3.35 16.43
N ALA A 159 5.02 -4.24 16.04
CA ALA A 159 5.11 -4.95 14.76
C ALA A 159 5.12 -3.97 13.57
N ALA A 160 4.29 -2.93 13.60
CA ALA A 160 4.27 -1.88 12.56
C ALA A 160 5.59 -1.09 12.50
N LEU A 161 6.16 -0.74 13.66
CA LEU A 161 7.45 -0.04 13.75
C LEU A 161 8.59 -0.92 13.21
N ILE A 162 8.64 -2.20 13.56
CA ILE A 162 9.62 -3.15 13.03
C ILE A 162 9.50 -3.24 11.51
N LEU A 163 8.28 -3.40 11.00
CA LEU A 163 8.02 -3.48 9.56
C LEU A 163 8.53 -2.23 8.82
N ARG A 164 8.33 -1.03 9.38
CA ARG A 164 8.87 0.22 8.81
C ARG A 164 10.37 0.30 8.89
N GLY A 165 10.96 -0.08 10.03
CA GLY A 165 12.41 -0.15 10.19
C GLY A 165 13.04 -1.03 9.11
N LEU A 166 12.49 -2.22 8.88
CA LEU A 166 12.93 -3.13 7.81
C LEU A 166 12.78 -2.50 6.42
N ALA A 167 11.67 -1.84 6.13
CA ALA A 167 11.48 -1.15 4.85
C ALA A 167 12.52 -0.03 4.64
N GLY A 168 12.82 0.75 5.69
CA GLY A 168 13.84 1.80 5.66
C GLY A 168 15.25 1.24 5.47
N ILE A 169 15.59 0.16 6.16
CA ILE A 169 16.87 -0.55 6.01
C ILE A 169 17.02 -1.09 4.58
N ASN A 170 15.98 -1.75 4.05
CA ASN A 170 15.99 -2.28 2.68
C ASN A 170 16.15 -1.17 1.65
N LEU A 171 15.44 -0.04 1.81
CA LEU A 171 15.57 1.11 0.92
C LEU A 171 16.98 1.70 0.96
N LEU A 172 17.55 1.86 2.16
CA LEU A 172 18.90 2.38 2.33
C LEU A 172 19.94 1.43 1.70
N ALA A 173 19.82 0.12 1.96
CA ALA A 173 20.72 -0.89 1.43
C ALA A 173 20.69 -0.91 -0.11
N LEU A 174 19.49 -0.96 -0.71
CA LEU A 174 19.34 -0.91 -2.16
C LEU A 174 19.83 0.42 -2.74
N GLY A 175 19.54 1.54 -2.09
CA GLY A 175 20.03 2.85 -2.51
C GLY A 175 21.54 2.95 -2.52
N ILE A 176 22.22 2.35 -1.53
CA ILE A 176 23.69 2.27 -1.48
C ILE A 176 24.22 1.36 -2.60
N MET A 177 23.66 0.15 -2.74
CA MET A 177 24.08 -0.84 -3.74
C MET A 177 23.93 -0.33 -5.18
N LEU A 178 22.88 0.45 -5.46
CA LEU A 178 22.63 1.05 -6.77
C LEU A 178 23.40 2.37 -7.01
N GLY A 179 24.39 2.67 -6.16
CA GLY A 179 25.29 3.81 -6.36
C GLY A 179 24.74 5.16 -5.89
N GLY A 180 23.83 5.19 -4.91
CA GLY A 180 23.31 6.42 -4.31
C GLY A 180 24.35 7.24 -3.53
N LEU A 181 25.43 6.60 -3.06
CA LEU A 181 26.50 7.25 -2.29
C LEU A 181 27.16 8.44 -3.02
N PRO A 182 27.65 8.30 -4.27
CA PRO A 182 28.14 9.43 -5.07
C PRO A 182 27.17 10.60 -5.20
N TYR A 183 25.86 10.32 -5.32
CA TYR A 183 24.84 11.36 -5.47
C TYR A 183 24.65 12.16 -4.17
N LEU A 184 24.61 11.49 -3.03
CA LEU A 184 24.54 12.15 -1.71
C LEU A 184 25.78 13.01 -1.47
N ALA A 185 26.97 12.52 -1.83
CA ALA A 185 28.23 13.27 -1.72
C ALA A 185 28.24 14.52 -2.63
N LYS A 186 27.64 14.43 -3.83
CA LYS A 186 27.51 15.58 -4.74
C LYS A 186 26.50 16.61 -4.23
N TYR A 187 25.37 16.16 -3.68
CA TYR A 187 24.36 17.03 -3.10
C TYR A 187 24.89 17.81 -1.90
N GLY A 188 25.62 17.15 -0.99
CA GLY A 188 26.25 17.80 0.17
C GLY A 188 27.25 18.89 -0.23
N ARG A 189 28.05 18.67 -1.28
CA ARG A 189 28.98 19.68 -1.82
C ARG A 189 28.26 20.90 -2.40
N ARG A 190 27.18 20.70 -3.15
CA ARG A 190 26.38 21.81 -3.71
C ARG A 190 25.71 22.65 -2.62
N LYS A 191 25.16 22.01 -1.59
CA LYS A 191 24.52 22.74 -0.47
C LYS A 191 25.53 23.60 0.29
N ARG A 192 26.74 23.07 0.56
CA ARG A 192 27.82 23.84 1.20
C ARG A 192 28.29 25.02 0.35
N ALA A 193 28.41 24.84 -0.97
CA ALA A 193 28.78 25.92 -1.88
C ALA A 193 27.73 27.05 -1.92
N ALA A 194 26.44 26.70 -1.90
CA ALA A 194 25.36 27.68 -1.86
C ALA A 194 25.33 28.49 -0.55
N SER A 195 25.49 27.83 0.60
CA SER A 195 25.50 28.51 1.91
C SER A 195 26.72 29.42 2.12
N GLY A 196 27.85 29.14 1.48
CA GLY A 196 29.04 30.01 1.53
C GLY A 196 28.93 31.26 0.66
N ALA A 197 28.09 31.24 -0.38
CA ALA A 197 27.89 32.37 -1.29
C ALA A 197 26.91 33.44 -0.75
N GLU A 198 26.08 33.10 0.24
CA GLU A 198 25.16 34.06 0.89
C GLU A 198 25.81 34.86 2.04
N GLN A 199 27.03 34.49 2.45
CA GLN A 199 27.74 35.11 3.58
C GLN A 199 28.89 36.05 3.18
N GLY A 200 29.18 36.19 1.88
CA GLY A 200 30.24 37.06 1.35
C GLY A 200 29.68 38.12 0.42
#